data_AF-A0A9X1JVV5-F1
#
_entry.id   AF-A0A9X1JVV5-F1
#
_cell.length_a   1.000
_cell.length_b   1.000
_cell.length_c   1.000
_cell.angle_alpha   90.00
_cell.angle_beta   90.00
_cell.angle_gamma   90.00
#
_symmetry.space_group_name_H-M   'P 1'
#
loop_
_entity.id
_entity.type
_entity.pdbx_description
1 polymer ?
#
loop_
_entity_poly.entity_id
_entity_poly.type
_entity_poly.pdbx_seq_one_letter_code
_entity_poly.pdbx_strand_id
1 'polypeptide(L)'
;MKYFLHIIVIIPICILHAQGVGINTTNPLATLHVNGNFMFEPNLTVTSTRLVGILENGGARDFELGDAFVITEGTLEVTETVDPNIFLIGDVDQSLTSGISQYNNYDIGLGNINSDRAVIRFTGETAGYSVTGFSGGYDGRIVYYFNSQNQSVTFYNLDSDSDLENQIITGSGANVSINNIGMAEFIYDASIQKWILVNLRG
;
A
#
# COMPACT_ATOMS: atom_id res chain seq x y z
N MET A 1 -74.29 13.89 59.62
CA MET A 1 -73.51 12.72 59.16
C MET A 1 -73.53 12.78 57.64
N LYS A 2 -72.46 13.24 56.96
CA LYS A 2 -71.40 12.42 56.31
C LYS A 2 -72.06 11.21 55.61
N TYR A 3 -72.01 11.02 54.27
CA TYR A 3 -70.86 10.59 53.46
C TYR A 3 -71.12 10.93 51.96
N PHE A 4 -70.28 11.76 51.33
CA PHE A 4 -69.28 11.37 50.30
C PHE A 4 -69.84 10.79 48.98
N LEU A 5 -70.23 11.67 48.05
CA LEU A 5 -70.43 11.31 46.64
C LEU A 5 -69.06 11.22 45.96
N HIS A 6 -68.76 10.05 45.42
CA HIS A 6 -67.46 9.66 44.88
C HIS A 6 -67.20 10.30 43.52
N ILE A 7 -66.17 11.13 43.42
CA ILE A 7 -65.62 11.60 42.15
C ILE A 7 -64.70 10.49 41.62
N ILE A 8 -65.16 9.75 40.60
CA ILE A 8 -64.33 8.82 39.86
C ILE A 8 -63.46 9.64 38.90
N VAL A 9 -62.19 9.81 39.25
CA VAL A 9 -61.16 10.36 38.36
C VAL A 9 -60.55 9.21 37.58
N ILE A 10 -60.94 9.05 36.31
CA ILE A 10 -60.25 8.15 35.37
C ILE A 10 -59.01 8.90 34.87
N ILE A 11 -57.86 8.60 35.47
CA ILE A 11 -56.57 9.02 34.94
C ILE A 11 -56.24 8.07 33.78
N PRO A 12 -56.06 8.55 32.54
CA PRO A 12 -55.57 7.68 31.47
C PRO A 12 -54.12 7.32 31.82
N ILE A 13 -53.90 6.06 32.20
CA ILE A 13 -52.56 5.47 32.29
C ILE A 13 -52.09 5.29 30.85
N CYS A 14 -51.30 6.25 30.35
CA CYS A 14 -50.53 6.06 29.12
C CYS A 14 -49.46 5.00 29.40
N ILE A 15 -49.70 3.76 28.98
CA ILE A 15 -48.67 2.72 28.98
C ILE A 15 -47.72 3.03 27.81
N LEU A 16 -46.64 3.76 28.09
CA LEU A 16 -45.56 3.94 27.12
C LEU A 16 -44.78 2.63 27.04
N HIS A 17 -45.04 1.83 26.01
CA HIS A 17 -44.20 0.68 25.65
C HIS A 17 -42.92 1.21 25.00
N ALA A 18 -41.84 1.36 25.77
CA ALA A 18 -40.52 1.55 25.17
C ALA A 18 -40.11 0.23 24.49
N GLN A 19 -40.19 0.18 23.16
CA GLN A 19 -39.66 -0.93 22.36
C GLN A 19 -38.15 -0.72 22.17
N GLY A 20 -37.35 -0.97 23.21
CA GLY A 20 -35.88 -0.94 23.14
C GLY A 20 -35.18 -0.20 24.28
N VAL A 21 -33.87 -0.38 24.37
CA VAL A 21 -32.96 0.33 25.28
C VAL A 21 -32.48 1.61 24.61
N GLY A 22 -32.87 2.76 25.14
CA GLY A 22 -32.42 4.08 24.69
C GLY A 22 -31.31 4.63 25.57
N ILE A 23 -30.22 5.12 24.97
CA ILE A 23 -29.20 5.94 25.63
C ILE A 23 -29.27 7.35 25.03
N ASN A 24 -29.53 8.36 25.86
CA ASN A 24 -29.71 9.76 25.47
C ASN A 24 -30.88 10.00 24.46
N THR A 25 -31.85 9.10 24.43
CA THR A 25 -33.09 9.20 23.65
C THR A 25 -34.27 8.70 24.47
N THR A 26 -35.40 9.40 24.39
CA THR A 26 -36.65 9.01 25.06
C THR A 26 -37.57 8.17 24.17
N ASN A 27 -37.23 8.05 22.88
CA ASN A 27 -37.97 7.25 21.91
C ASN A 27 -36.98 6.35 21.14
N PRO A 28 -36.56 5.21 21.71
CA PRO A 28 -35.73 4.25 21.00
C PRO A 28 -36.47 3.73 19.76
N LEU A 29 -35.82 3.81 18.59
CA LEU A 29 -36.38 3.36 17.30
C LEU A 29 -35.89 1.94 16.91
N ALA A 30 -35.03 1.36 17.75
CA ALA A 30 -34.43 0.04 17.62
C ALA A 30 -34.19 -0.56 19.00
N THR A 31 -33.91 -1.88 19.08
CA THR A 31 -33.68 -2.59 20.35
C THR A 31 -32.57 -1.97 21.20
N LEU A 32 -31.54 -1.40 20.58
CA LEU A 32 -30.56 -0.52 21.21
C LEU A 32 -30.45 0.75 20.35
N HIS A 33 -30.83 1.90 20.89
CA HIS A 33 -30.72 3.21 20.22
C HIS A 33 -29.86 4.13 21.09
N VAL A 34 -28.68 4.49 20.60
CA VAL A 34 -27.80 5.49 21.23
C VAL A 34 -27.87 6.77 20.42
N ASN A 35 -28.36 7.85 21.03
CA ASN A 35 -28.32 9.19 20.45
C ASN A 35 -27.04 9.90 20.90
N GLY A 36 -25.93 9.53 20.28
CA GLY A 36 -24.58 9.96 20.62
C GLY A 36 -23.55 8.94 20.13
N ASN A 37 -22.32 9.05 20.63
CA ASN A 37 -21.24 8.16 20.23
C ASN A 37 -21.40 6.78 20.88
N PHE A 38 -21.12 5.73 20.11
CA PHE A 38 -20.93 4.38 20.63
C PHE A 38 -19.43 4.12 20.79
N MET A 39 -18.98 3.86 22.02
CA MET A 39 -17.61 3.47 22.32
C MET A 39 -17.63 2.04 22.85
N PHE A 40 -16.90 1.16 22.19
CA PHE A 40 -16.73 -0.23 22.61
C PHE A 40 -15.27 -0.46 23.00
N GLU A 41 -15.02 -0.63 24.30
CA GLU A 41 -13.71 -0.97 24.84
C GLU A 41 -13.71 -2.45 25.26
N PRO A 42 -13.10 -3.34 24.46
CA PRO A 42 -12.99 -4.74 24.82
C PRO A 42 -12.03 -4.92 25.99
N ASN A 43 -12.33 -5.85 26.92
CA ASN A 43 -11.48 -6.20 28.06
C ASN A 43 -10.23 -7.03 27.68
N LEU A 44 -9.90 -7.07 26.38
CA LEU A 44 -8.81 -7.84 25.78
C LEU A 44 -8.25 -7.02 24.62
N THR A 45 -6.96 -7.14 24.35
CA THR A 45 -6.35 -6.60 23.13
C THR A 45 -6.89 -7.36 21.93
N VAL A 46 -7.97 -6.87 21.33
CA VAL A 46 -8.51 -7.39 20.07
C VAL A 46 -8.11 -6.46 18.94
N THR A 47 -7.59 -7.05 17.88
CA THR A 47 -7.37 -6.36 16.60
C THR A 47 -8.70 -6.23 15.88
N SER A 48 -9.09 -5.01 15.52
CA SER A 48 -10.25 -4.78 14.66
C SER A 48 -10.07 -5.50 13.33
N THR A 49 -11.00 -6.38 12.96
CA THR A 49 -10.94 -7.19 11.72
C THR A 49 -11.90 -6.72 10.64
N ARG A 50 -12.81 -5.80 10.96
CA ARG A 50 -13.92 -5.42 10.07
C ARG A 50 -14.50 -4.07 10.44
N LEU A 51 -15.07 -3.40 9.45
CA LEU A 51 -15.95 -2.25 9.63
C LEU A 51 -17.40 -2.73 9.55
N VAL A 52 -18.25 -2.22 10.45
CA VAL A 52 -19.70 -2.50 10.46
C VAL A 52 -20.43 -1.21 10.09
N GLY A 53 -21.21 -1.24 9.01
CA GLY A 53 -22.05 -0.13 8.56
C GLY A 53 -23.51 -0.30 8.95
N ILE A 54 -24.31 0.76 8.77
CA ILE A 54 -25.76 0.75 8.95
C ILE A 54 -26.43 0.77 7.55
N LEU A 55 -27.40 -0.12 7.33
CA LEU A 55 -28.24 -0.14 6.14
C LEU A 55 -29.36 0.91 6.22
N GLU A 56 -29.98 1.26 5.08
CA GLU A 56 -31.13 2.17 5.05
C GLU A 56 -32.32 1.69 5.91
N ASN A 57 -32.40 0.39 6.20
CA ASN A 57 -33.41 -0.20 7.08
C ASN A 57 -33.00 -0.24 8.57
N GLY A 58 -31.88 0.38 8.95
CA GLY A 58 -31.38 0.41 10.33
C GLY A 58 -30.68 -0.87 10.81
N GLY A 59 -30.53 -1.88 9.95
CA GLY A 59 -29.75 -3.09 10.24
C GLY A 59 -28.25 -2.84 10.15
N ALA A 60 -27.45 -3.54 10.96
CA ALA A 60 -26.00 -3.57 10.83
C ALA A 60 -25.59 -4.54 9.72
N ARG A 61 -24.63 -4.15 8.86
CA ARG A 61 -24.05 -5.05 7.86
C ARG A 61 -22.53 -4.98 7.90
N ASP A 62 -21.92 -6.15 7.85
CA ASP A 62 -20.48 -6.30 7.65
C ASP A 62 -20.13 -5.80 6.25
N PHE A 63 -19.20 -4.85 6.17
CA PHE A 63 -18.57 -4.51 4.91
C PHE A 63 -17.26 -5.30 4.83
N GLU A 64 -17.21 -6.30 3.95
CA GLU A 64 -15.96 -6.97 3.63
C GLU A 64 -15.03 -5.94 2.96
N LEU A 65 -14.01 -5.53 3.69
CA LEU A 65 -12.97 -4.65 3.16
C LEU A 65 -12.11 -5.50 2.22
N GLY A 66 -12.15 -5.19 0.92
CA GLY A 66 -11.15 -5.71 -0.01
C GLY A 66 -9.77 -5.09 0.26
N ASP A 67 -8.73 -5.56 -0.44
CA ASP A 67 -7.33 -5.18 -0.21
C ASP A 67 -7.06 -3.66 -0.28
N ALA A 68 -7.94 -2.89 -0.93
CA ALA A 68 -7.85 -1.44 -1.07
C ALA A 68 -8.31 -0.64 0.16
N PHE A 69 -8.91 -1.29 1.18
CA PHE A 69 -9.36 -0.63 2.41
C PHE A 69 -8.66 -1.26 3.61
N VAL A 70 -7.62 -0.60 4.11
CA VAL A 70 -6.84 -1.05 5.27
C VAL A 70 -7.21 -0.20 6.49
N ILE A 71 -7.28 -0.81 7.67
CA ILE A 71 -7.39 -0.08 8.93
C ILE A 71 -6.02 -0.09 9.60
N THR A 72 -5.29 1.01 9.46
CA THR A 72 -3.98 1.21 10.08
C THR A 72 -4.15 2.16 11.25
N GLU A 73 -3.76 1.73 12.46
CA GLU A 73 -3.83 2.56 13.69
C GLU A 73 -5.21 3.19 13.98
N GLY A 74 -6.29 2.51 13.57
CA GLY A 74 -7.66 2.99 13.78
C GLY A 74 -8.14 4.03 12.77
N THR A 75 -7.36 4.33 11.73
CA THR A 75 -7.76 5.17 10.59
C THR A 75 -8.10 4.28 9.40
N LEU A 76 -9.22 4.57 8.73
CA LEU A 76 -9.54 3.94 7.44
C LEU A 76 -8.66 4.56 6.37
N GLU A 77 -7.76 3.77 5.84
CA GLU A 77 -6.86 4.14 4.76
C GLU A 77 -7.38 3.50 3.47
N VAL A 78 -7.67 4.34 2.47
CA VAL A 78 -8.00 3.86 1.13
C VAL A 78 -6.70 3.82 0.36
N THR A 79 -6.15 2.64 0.18
CA THR A 79 -5.05 2.44 -0.75
C THR A 79 -5.61 2.63 -2.15
N GLU A 80 -5.12 3.63 -2.89
CA GLU A 80 -5.56 3.85 -4.27
C GLU A 80 -5.40 2.53 -5.04
N THR A 81 -6.52 2.06 -5.59
CA THR A 81 -6.54 0.89 -6.45
C THR A 81 -5.55 1.13 -7.58
N VAL A 82 -4.44 0.41 -7.57
CA VAL A 82 -3.56 0.32 -8.73
C VAL A 82 -4.35 -0.41 -9.81
N ASP A 83 -4.78 0.32 -10.85
CA ASP A 83 -5.18 -0.32 -12.10
C ASP A 83 -4.08 -1.34 -12.45
N PRO A 84 -4.41 -2.63 -12.58
CA PRO A 84 -3.41 -3.68 -12.75
C PRO A 84 -2.62 -3.52 -14.06
N ASN A 85 -3.03 -2.61 -14.96
CA ASN A 85 -2.31 -2.24 -16.17
C ASN A 85 -1.38 -1.03 -16.00
N ILE A 86 -1.23 -0.47 -14.79
CA ILE A 86 -0.36 0.68 -14.52
C ILE A 86 0.90 0.21 -13.81
N PHE A 87 2.04 0.49 -14.42
CA PHE A 87 3.31 0.53 -13.72
C PHE A 87 3.60 1.96 -13.29
N LEU A 88 3.76 2.16 -11.98
CA LEU A 88 4.15 3.46 -11.43
C LEU A 88 5.62 3.74 -11.80
N ILE A 89 5.89 4.99 -12.16
CA ILE A 89 7.21 5.45 -12.61
C ILE A 89 7.89 6.21 -11.47
N GLY A 90 9.08 5.76 -11.11
CA GLY A 90 10.01 6.43 -10.21
C GLY A 90 11.13 7.12 -10.99
N ASP A 91 11.85 8.00 -10.30
CA ASP A 91 12.96 8.77 -10.86
C ASP A 91 14.24 8.53 -10.05
N VAL A 92 15.37 8.51 -10.75
CA VAL A 92 16.72 8.56 -10.18
C VAL A 92 17.51 9.62 -10.95
N ASP A 93 17.84 10.72 -10.26
CA ASP A 93 18.69 11.77 -10.79
C ASP A 93 20.15 11.55 -10.38
N GLN A 94 21.00 11.32 -11.38
CA GLN A 94 22.43 11.09 -11.27
C GLN A 94 23.25 12.39 -11.35
N SER A 95 22.61 13.55 -11.48
CA SER A 95 23.31 14.83 -11.67
C SER A 95 24.33 15.14 -10.56
N LEU A 96 24.04 14.75 -9.31
CA LEU A 96 24.93 14.92 -8.16
C LEU A 96 26.10 13.93 -8.14
N THR A 97 25.96 12.81 -8.84
CA THR A 97 26.96 11.74 -8.95
C THR A 97 27.56 11.67 -10.37
N SER A 98 27.27 12.67 -11.22
CA SER A 98 27.68 12.69 -12.62
C SER A 98 29.19 12.52 -12.75
N GLY A 99 29.60 11.57 -13.58
CA GLY A 99 31.01 11.23 -13.81
C GLY A 99 31.53 10.06 -12.97
N ILE A 100 30.68 9.45 -12.12
CA ILE A 100 30.93 8.10 -11.64
C ILE A 100 30.90 7.15 -12.84
N SER A 101 32.01 6.46 -13.08
CA SER A 101 32.11 5.51 -14.19
C SER A 101 31.39 4.18 -13.92
N GLN A 102 31.15 3.85 -12.65
CA GLN A 102 30.58 2.57 -12.23
C GLN A 102 29.78 2.69 -10.93
N TYR A 103 28.55 2.20 -10.96
CA TYR A 103 27.68 2.07 -9.80
C TYR A 103 27.68 0.63 -9.31
N ASN A 104 28.13 0.43 -8.07
CA ASN A 104 28.12 -0.84 -7.36
C ASN A 104 26.98 -0.86 -6.34
N ASN A 105 26.30 -2.01 -6.18
CA ASN A 105 25.16 -2.15 -5.28
C ASN A 105 24.16 -1.00 -5.42
N TYR A 106 23.87 -0.59 -6.67
CA TYR A 106 23.30 0.71 -6.95
C TYR A 106 21.96 0.88 -6.23
N ASP A 107 21.94 1.78 -5.24
CA ASP A 107 20.73 2.15 -4.52
C ASP A 107 19.89 3.09 -5.38
N ILE A 108 18.92 2.49 -6.06
CA ILE A 108 17.94 3.18 -6.89
C ILE A 108 16.63 3.43 -6.12
N GLY A 109 16.68 3.31 -4.79
CA GLY A 109 15.56 3.63 -3.90
C GLY A 109 14.47 2.56 -3.80
N LEU A 110 14.78 1.29 -4.12
CA LEU A 110 13.79 0.20 -4.09
C LEU A 110 13.27 -0.11 -2.68
N GLY A 111 13.97 0.32 -1.63
CA GLY A 111 13.51 0.24 -0.24
C GLY A 111 12.86 1.52 0.30
N ASN A 112 12.75 2.58 -0.51
CA ASN A 112 12.27 3.90 -0.06
C ASN A 112 11.38 4.59 -1.11
N ILE A 113 11.87 5.65 -1.77
CA ILE A 113 11.15 6.51 -2.71
C ILE A 113 10.60 5.76 -3.93
N ASN A 114 11.24 4.66 -4.32
CA ASN A 114 10.86 3.83 -5.45
C ASN A 114 10.32 2.45 -5.00
N SER A 115 9.93 2.31 -3.72
CA SER A 115 9.46 1.03 -3.15
C SER A 115 8.20 0.48 -3.83
N ASP A 116 7.34 1.34 -4.38
CA ASP A 116 6.12 0.99 -5.11
C ASP A 116 6.24 1.26 -6.63
N ARG A 117 7.45 1.50 -7.13
CA ARG A 117 7.72 1.79 -8.55
C ARG A 117 8.35 0.58 -9.23
N ALA A 118 7.78 0.21 -10.38
CA ALA A 118 8.31 -0.86 -11.22
C ALA A 118 9.18 -0.28 -12.35
N VAL A 119 8.86 0.91 -12.85
CA VAL A 119 9.67 1.60 -13.85
C VAL A 119 10.50 2.66 -13.17
N ILE A 120 11.82 2.64 -13.37
CA ILE A 120 12.74 3.62 -12.80
C ILE A 120 13.41 4.36 -13.95
N ARG A 121 13.17 5.66 -14.04
CA ARG A 121 13.74 6.54 -15.05
C ARG A 121 15.04 7.15 -14.54
N PHE A 122 16.11 6.97 -15.31
CA PHE A 122 17.44 7.50 -15.00
C PHE A 122 17.75 8.72 -15.87
N THR A 123 18.27 9.77 -15.23
CA THR A 123 18.70 11.03 -15.85
C THR A 123 19.96 11.55 -15.17
N GLY A 124 20.65 12.52 -15.79
CA GLY A 124 21.63 13.37 -15.10
C GLY A 124 23.10 12.99 -15.33
N GLU A 125 23.39 11.85 -15.96
CA GLU A 125 24.76 11.51 -16.36
C GLU A 125 25.22 12.30 -17.58
N THR A 126 26.52 12.60 -17.59
CA THR A 126 27.17 13.34 -18.69
C THR A 126 28.10 12.45 -19.53
N ALA A 127 28.50 11.29 -18.99
CA ALA A 127 29.33 10.28 -19.66
C ALA A 127 28.67 8.90 -19.55
N GLY A 128 29.14 7.94 -20.36
CA GLY A 128 28.72 6.55 -20.22
C GLY A 128 29.21 5.95 -18.89
N TYR A 129 28.41 5.05 -18.32
CA TYR A 129 28.66 4.46 -17.00
C TYR A 129 28.32 2.96 -16.99
N SER A 130 28.77 2.26 -15.96
CA SER A 130 28.43 0.86 -15.73
C SER A 130 27.64 0.66 -14.44
N VAL A 131 26.90 -0.45 -14.40
CA VAL A 131 26.17 -0.93 -13.22
C VAL A 131 26.54 -2.40 -13.00
N THR A 132 27.04 -2.72 -11.82
CA THR A 132 27.44 -4.10 -11.46
C THR A 132 26.36 -4.83 -10.65
N GLY A 133 25.41 -4.09 -10.07
CA GLY A 133 24.34 -4.64 -9.25
C GLY A 133 23.37 -3.59 -8.73
N PHE A 134 22.26 -4.03 -8.15
CA PHE A 134 21.26 -3.18 -7.49
C PHE A 134 21.00 -3.66 -6.07
N SER A 135 20.84 -2.74 -5.13
CA SER A 135 20.41 -3.08 -3.76
C SER A 135 18.88 -3.10 -3.64
N GLY A 136 18.36 -3.73 -2.58
CA GLY A 136 16.92 -3.79 -2.29
C GLY A 136 16.15 -4.88 -3.03
N GLY A 137 16.82 -5.95 -3.44
CA GLY A 137 16.18 -7.13 -4.04
C GLY A 137 15.37 -7.95 -3.02
N TYR A 138 14.16 -8.35 -3.41
CA TYR A 138 13.37 -9.38 -2.73
C TYR A 138 12.68 -10.26 -3.77
N ASP A 139 12.25 -11.45 -3.38
CA ASP A 139 11.78 -12.48 -4.32
C ASP A 139 10.68 -11.97 -5.26
N GLY A 140 10.89 -12.11 -6.56
CA GLY A 140 9.96 -11.68 -7.60
C GLY A 140 9.92 -10.18 -7.86
N ARG A 141 10.81 -9.37 -7.27
CA ARG A 141 10.87 -7.92 -7.55
C ARG A 141 11.23 -7.69 -9.02
N ILE A 142 10.35 -7.01 -9.75
CA ILE A 142 10.58 -6.60 -11.14
C ILE A 142 11.00 -5.13 -11.18
N VAL A 143 12.02 -4.81 -11.97
CA VAL A 143 12.49 -3.44 -12.24
C VAL A 143 12.69 -3.25 -13.73
N TYR A 144 12.01 -2.25 -14.28
CA TYR A 144 12.28 -1.70 -15.61
C TYR A 144 13.22 -0.51 -15.47
N TYR A 145 14.50 -0.73 -15.79
CA TYR A 145 15.52 0.30 -15.87
C TYR A 145 15.34 1.10 -17.17
N PHE A 146 14.81 2.32 -17.08
CA PHE A 146 14.65 3.20 -18.24
C PHE A 146 15.77 4.24 -18.29
N ASN A 147 16.73 4.02 -19.19
CA ASN A 147 17.76 5.00 -19.50
C ASN A 147 17.14 6.10 -20.37
N SER A 148 16.90 7.29 -19.81
CA SER A 148 16.24 8.40 -20.53
C SER A 148 17.21 9.47 -21.04
N GLN A 149 18.50 9.14 -21.02
CA GLN A 149 19.63 9.99 -21.38
C GLN A 149 20.39 9.40 -22.58
N ASN A 150 21.25 10.22 -23.22
CA ASN A 150 21.99 9.80 -24.42
C ASN A 150 23.26 8.98 -24.12
N GLN A 151 23.62 8.91 -22.85
CA GLN A 151 24.78 8.23 -22.33
C GLN A 151 24.51 6.74 -22.30
N SER A 152 25.50 5.94 -22.72
CA SER A 152 25.37 4.49 -22.64
C SER A 152 25.46 4.01 -21.20
N VAL A 153 24.68 2.99 -20.87
CA VAL A 153 24.79 2.23 -19.62
C VAL A 153 25.19 0.80 -19.95
N THR A 154 26.19 0.28 -19.23
CA THR A 154 26.63 -1.12 -19.36
C THR A 154 26.36 -1.89 -18.08
N PHE A 155 25.56 -2.96 -18.18
CA PHE A 155 25.30 -3.89 -17.09
C PHE A 155 26.35 -5.01 -17.12
N TYR A 156 27.06 -5.17 -16.01
CA TYR A 156 28.11 -6.16 -15.90
C TYR A 156 27.55 -7.50 -15.41
N ASN A 157 28.05 -8.59 -15.99
CA ASN A 157 27.61 -9.94 -15.61
C ASN A 157 28.44 -10.47 -14.44
N LEU A 158 27.77 -10.75 -13.31
CA LEU A 158 28.35 -11.38 -12.12
C LEU A 158 29.64 -10.71 -11.63
N ASP A 159 29.62 -9.39 -11.57
CA ASP A 159 30.79 -8.59 -11.21
C ASP A 159 30.99 -8.50 -9.69
N SER A 160 32.23 -8.72 -9.24
CA SER A 160 32.58 -8.82 -7.82
C SER A 160 32.58 -7.49 -7.07
N ASP A 161 32.46 -6.35 -7.76
CA ASP A 161 32.39 -5.04 -7.10
C ASP A 161 31.02 -4.80 -6.45
N SER A 162 29.99 -5.56 -6.83
CA SER A 162 28.72 -5.66 -6.09
C SER A 162 28.71 -6.87 -5.14
N ASP A 163 27.99 -6.73 -4.04
CA ASP A 163 27.74 -7.80 -3.08
C ASP A 163 27.09 -8.99 -3.79
N LEU A 164 27.39 -10.21 -3.33
CA LEU A 164 26.95 -11.44 -3.99
C LEU A 164 25.44 -11.42 -4.30
N GLU A 165 24.62 -10.94 -3.37
CA GLU A 165 23.17 -10.85 -3.52
C GLU A 165 22.71 -9.82 -4.57
N ASN A 166 23.47 -8.76 -4.79
CA ASN A 166 23.08 -7.65 -5.66
C ASN A 166 23.56 -7.81 -7.11
N GLN A 167 24.37 -8.82 -7.39
CA GLN A 167 24.95 -9.06 -8.72
C GLN A 167 23.90 -9.37 -9.79
N ILE A 168 24.24 -9.01 -11.04
CA ILE A 168 23.38 -9.20 -12.21
C ILE A 168 23.83 -10.44 -13.01
N ILE A 169 22.88 -11.31 -13.35
CA ILE A 169 23.00 -12.34 -14.39
C ILE A 169 22.43 -11.75 -15.68
N THR A 170 23.27 -11.57 -16.71
CA THR A 170 22.83 -11.00 -17.99
C THR A 170 22.20 -12.04 -18.94
N GLY A 171 22.29 -13.32 -18.60
CA GLY A 171 21.82 -14.44 -19.43
C GLY A 171 22.73 -14.80 -20.61
N SER A 172 23.60 -13.88 -21.05
CA SER A 172 24.59 -14.12 -22.13
C SER A 172 25.95 -14.57 -21.62
N GLY A 173 26.22 -14.42 -20.31
CA GLY A 173 27.55 -14.63 -19.71
C GLY A 173 28.54 -13.51 -20.02
N ALA A 174 28.11 -12.43 -20.68
CA ALA A 174 28.91 -11.25 -20.99
C ALA A 174 28.20 -9.97 -20.53
N ASN A 175 28.94 -8.87 -20.48
CA ASN A 175 28.36 -7.55 -20.21
C ASN A 175 27.46 -7.14 -21.38
N VAL A 176 26.40 -6.40 -21.06
CA VAL A 176 25.41 -5.94 -22.04
C VAL A 176 25.12 -4.47 -21.83
N SER A 177 24.83 -3.74 -22.90
CA SER A 177 24.71 -2.28 -22.84
C SER A 177 23.44 -1.79 -23.52
N ILE A 178 22.90 -0.69 -22.99
CA ILE A 178 21.99 0.21 -23.71
C ILE A 178 22.86 1.35 -24.24
N ASN A 179 22.87 1.58 -25.56
CA ASN A 179 23.82 2.52 -26.18
C ASN A 179 23.36 3.99 -26.12
N ASN A 180 22.07 4.23 -25.89
CA ASN A 180 21.43 5.55 -25.81
C ASN A 180 20.15 5.39 -24.93
N ILE A 181 19.04 6.00 -25.31
CA ILE A 181 17.74 5.84 -24.67
C ILE A 181 17.23 4.43 -24.91
N GLY A 182 16.88 3.74 -23.84
CA GLY A 182 16.41 2.37 -23.90
C GLY A 182 16.02 1.84 -22.54
N MET A 183 15.63 0.56 -22.50
CA MET A 183 15.10 -0.08 -21.31
C MET A 183 15.67 -1.48 -21.12
N ALA A 184 15.97 -1.82 -19.87
CA ALA A 184 16.29 -3.17 -19.43
C ALA A 184 15.28 -3.62 -18.38
N GLU A 185 14.88 -4.88 -18.44
CA GLU A 185 13.96 -5.52 -17.50
C GLU A 185 14.73 -6.51 -16.64
N PHE A 186 14.62 -6.35 -15.33
CA PHE A 186 15.25 -7.22 -14.35
C PHE A 186 14.19 -7.85 -13.44
N ILE A 187 14.42 -9.09 -13.03
CA ILE A 187 13.69 -9.75 -11.94
C ILE A 187 14.67 -10.24 -10.89
N TYR A 188 14.38 -10.05 -9.61
CA TYR A 188 15.17 -10.62 -8.52
C TYR A 188 14.66 -12.01 -8.13
N ASP A 189 15.58 -12.97 -8.04
CA ASP A 189 15.31 -14.33 -7.55
C ASP A 189 16.01 -14.52 -6.20
N ALA A 190 15.23 -14.72 -5.14
CA ALA A 190 15.77 -14.85 -3.79
C ALA A 190 16.42 -16.21 -3.51
N SER A 191 16.16 -17.24 -4.33
CA SER A 191 16.77 -18.56 -4.21
C SER A 191 18.23 -18.54 -4.64
N ILE A 192 18.53 -17.86 -5.75
CA ILE A 192 19.91 -17.67 -6.22
C ILE A 192 20.54 -16.35 -5.74
N GLN A 193 19.71 -15.46 -5.15
CA GLN A 193 20.07 -14.13 -4.65
C GLN A 193 20.78 -13.32 -5.74
N LYS A 194 20.10 -13.09 -6.87
CA LYS A 194 20.63 -12.33 -8.01
C LYS A 194 19.52 -11.57 -8.72
N TRP A 195 19.92 -10.47 -9.37
CA TRP A 195 19.11 -9.84 -10.40
C TRP A 195 19.32 -10.56 -11.73
N ILE A 196 18.24 -11.00 -12.35
CA ILE A 196 18.26 -11.66 -13.66
C ILE A 196 17.79 -10.64 -14.68
N LEU A 197 18.61 -10.35 -15.69
CA LEU A 197 18.19 -9.59 -16.86
C LEU A 197 17.27 -10.46 -17.72
N VAL A 198 16.03 -10.03 -17.87
CA VAL A 198 14.99 -10.73 -18.65
C VAL A 198 14.96 -10.22 -20.08
N ASN A 199 15.09 -8.90 -20.25
CA ASN A 199 14.97 -8.25 -21.55
C ASN A 199 15.83 -6.99 -21.60
N LEU A 200 16.32 -6.66 -22.78
CA LEU A 200 17.03 -5.40 -23.03
C LEU A 200 16.66 -4.89 -24.41
N ARG A 201 16.30 -3.61 -24.47
CA ARG A 201 16.05 -2.85 -25.70
C ARG A 201 16.84 -1.55 -25.63
N GLY A 202 17.83 -1.41 -26.49
CA GLY A 202 18.69 -0.22 -26.55
C GLY A 202 19.17 0.07 -27.95
#